data_AF-A0A663MQ30-F1
#
_entry.id   AF-A0A663MQ30-F1
#
_cell.length_a   1.000
_cell.length_b   1.000
_cell.length_c   1.000
_cell.angle_alpha   90.00
_cell.angle_beta   90.00
_cell.angle_gamma   90.00
#
_symmetry.space_group_name_H-M   'P 1'
#
loop_
_entity.id
_entity.type
_entity.pdbx_description
1 polymer ?
#
loop_
_entity_poly.entity_id
_entity_poly.type
_entity_poly.pdbx_seq_one_letter_code
_entity_poly.pdbx_strand_id
1 'polypeptide(L)'
;MCKNGGCDGTRRLRSAETYDPTTGTWQEIPTMFSPRSNFGIAVVDDLLFAVGGYNGFTTTFNVECFDANANEWRDVQDMGTDRSALSCCVVPGLRNARDYAVPRGNPQGKQPAEPGQPELFLPK
;
A
#
# COMPACT_ATOMS: atom_id res chain seq x y z
N MET A 1 -17.85 3.08 3.66
CA MET A 1 -16.83 3.49 2.66
C MET A 1 -15.95 4.52 3.34
N CYS A 2 -14.64 4.34 3.40
CA CYS A 2 -13.77 5.28 4.12
C CYS A 2 -13.08 6.23 3.14
N LYS A 3 -13.16 7.54 3.40
CA LYS A 3 -12.29 8.53 2.76
C LYS A 3 -11.09 8.67 3.68
N ASN A 4 -9.98 8.06 3.30
CA ASN A 4 -8.75 8.12 4.05
C ASN A 4 -7.79 9.06 3.31
N GLY A 5 -7.19 10.02 4.00
CA GLY A 5 -6.16 10.88 3.42
C GLY A 5 -6.58 11.60 2.13
N GLY A 6 -5.64 12.28 1.50
CA GLY A 6 -5.92 13.11 0.33
C GLY A 6 -5.25 14.48 0.42
N CYS A 7 -5.69 15.42 -0.41
CA CYS A 7 -5.17 16.78 -0.47
C CYS A 7 -6.35 17.77 -0.44
N ASP A 8 -6.35 18.73 0.48
CA ASP A 8 -7.37 19.78 0.58
C ASP A 8 -7.17 20.95 -0.42
N GLY A 9 -6.25 20.76 -1.38
CA GLY A 9 -5.77 21.78 -2.31
C GLY A 9 -4.50 22.48 -1.85
N THR A 10 -4.14 22.39 -0.56
CA THR A 10 -2.93 23.02 0.00
C THR A 10 -2.06 22.06 0.80
N ARG A 11 -2.63 21.07 1.48
CA ARG A 11 -1.93 20.15 2.39
C ARG A 11 -2.42 18.73 2.23
N ARG A 12 -1.51 17.78 2.48
CA ARG A 12 -1.84 16.35 2.53
C ARG A 12 -2.45 16.05 3.90
N LEU A 13 -3.59 15.40 3.91
CA LEU A 13 -4.35 15.11 5.12
C LEU A 13 -3.93 13.77 5.73
N ARG A 14 -3.98 13.71 7.06
CA ARG A 14 -3.91 12.46 7.85
C ARG A 14 -5.29 12.02 8.36
N SER A 15 -6.29 12.89 8.21
CA SER A 15 -7.65 12.61 8.65
C SER A 15 -8.22 11.47 7.84
N ALA A 16 -9.08 10.71 8.51
CA ALA A 16 -9.84 9.64 7.91
C ALA A 16 -11.27 9.73 8.44
N GLU A 17 -12.21 9.37 7.58
CA GLU A 17 -13.63 9.36 7.89
C GLU A 17 -14.24 8.04 7.41
N THR A 18 -15.16 7.49 8.20
CA THR A 18 -15.95 6.32 7.84
C THR A 18 -17.37 6.73 7.52
N TYR A 19 -17.93 6.19 6.44
CA TYR A 19 -19.33 6.36 6.08
C TYR A 19 -20.17 5.23 6.63
N ASP A 20 -21.15 5.56 7.46
CA ASP A 20 -22.21 4.67 7.93
C ASP A 20 -23.41 4.72 6.97
N PRO A 21 -23.68 3.65 6.20
CA PRO A 21 -24.78 3.61 5.25
C PRO A 21 -26.17 3.54 5.90
N THR A 22 -26.26 3.15 7.17
CA THR A 22 -27.55 3.05 7.89
C THR A 22 -28.04 4.42 8.31
N THR A 23 -27.13 5.28 8.80
CA THR A 23 -27.46 6.65 9.17
C THR A 23 -27.25 7.64 8.01
N GLY A 24 -26.53 7.23 6.97
CA GLY A 24 -26.17 8.09 5.84
C GLY A 24 -25.19 9.19 6.22
N THR A 25 -24.41 9.00 7.29
CA THR A 25 -23.50 10.02 7.83
C THR A 25 -22.04 9.62 7.72
N TRP A 26 -21.18 10.62 7.63
CA TRP A 26 -19.74 10.46 7.78
C TRP A 26 -19.37 10.72 9.24
N GLN A 27 -18.48 9.89 9.77
CA GLN A 27 -17.96 10.01 11.12
C GLN A 27 -16.43 10.07 11.06
N GLU A 28 -15.85 11.00 11.82
CA GLU A 28 -14.39 11.06 11.96
C GLU A 28 -13.89 9.81 12.69
N ILE A 29 -12.82 9.23 12.16
CA ILE A 29 -12.06 8.16 12.82
C ILE A 29 -10.67 8.69 13.18
N PRO A 30 -9.89 7.98 14.03
CA PRO A 30 -8.54 8.39 14.36
C PRO A 30 -7.70 8.68 13.11
N THR A 31 -6.80 9.64 13.24
CA THR A 31 -5.92 10.03 12.14
C THR A 31 -4.87 8.96 11.89
N MET A 32 -4.53 8.73 10.63
CA MET A 32 -3.37 7.95 10.23
C MET A 32 -2.07 8.51 10.83
N PHE A 33 -1.05 7.64 10.96
CA PHE A 33 0.26 8.04 11.47
C PHE A 33 0.98 9.00 10.52
N SER A 34 0.92 8.71 9.22
CA SER A 34 1.53 9.55 8.19
C SER A 34 0.45 10.24 7.34
N PRO A 35 0.63 11.53 6.98
CA PRO A 35 -0.11 12.10 5.86
C PRO A 35 0.17 11.26 4.62
N ARG A 36 -0.86 11.04 3.79
CA ARG A 36 -0.68 10.33 2.51
C ARG A 36 -1.75 10.74 1.50
N SER A 37 -1.32 10.86 0.24
CA SER A 37 -2.16 10.96 -0.96
C SER A 37 -1.69 9.94 -2.01
N ASN A 38 -2.54 9.59 -2.98
CA ASN A 38 -2.20 8.64 -4.05
C ASN A 38 -1.72 7.27 -3.53
N PHE A 39 -2.28 6.81 -2.41
CA PHE A 39 -2.00 5.52 -1.81
C PHE A 39 -3.07 4.49 -2.20
N GLY A 40 -2.75 3.22 -2.04
CA GLY A 40 -3.69 2.12 -2.30
C GLY A 40 -4.42 1.69 -1.01
N ILE A 41 -5.65 1.21 -1.16
CA ILE A 41 -6.47 0.72 -0.05
C ILE A 41 -6.95 -0.70 -0.35
N ALA A 42 -6.92 -1.58 0.66
CA ALA A 42 -7.50 -2.92 0.60
C ALA A 42 -8.06 -3.33 1.97
N VAL A 43 -9.09 -4.16 2.00
CA VAL A 43 -9.61 -4.78 3.23
C VAL A 43 -9.20 -6.24 3.25
N VAL A 44 -8.48 -6.65 4.29
CA VAL A 44 -8.02 -8.02 4.51
C VAL A 44 -8.32 -8.39 5.96
N ASP A 45 -9.02 -9.50 6.18
CA ASP A 45 -9.37 -10.01 7.51
C ASP A 45 -9.98 -8.93 8.43
N ASP A 46 -10.96 -8.18 7.90
CA ASP A 46 -11.66 -7.08 8.57
C ASP A 46 -10.78 -5.86 8.97
N LEU A 47 -9.54 -5.82 8.49
CA LEU A 47 -8.64 -4.68 8.67
C LEU A 47 -8.51 -3.88 7.37
N LEU A 48 -8.54 -2.56 7.49
CA LEU A 48 -8.41 -1.64 6.36
C LEU A 48 -6.96 -1.19 6.20
N PHE A 49 -6.26 -1.65 5.17
CA PHE A 49 -4.86 -1.32 4.90
C PHE A 49 -4.74 -0.06 4.04
N ALA A 50 -3.86 0.86 4.43
CA ALA A 50 -3.41 1.99 3.64
C ALA A 50 -1.94 1.78 3.24
N VAL A 51 -1.70 1.63 1.93
CA VAL A 51 -0.43 1.15 1.38
C VAL A 51 0.25 2.25 0.56
N GLY A 52 1.46 2.64 0.98
CA GLY A 52 2.30 3.59 0.26
C GLY A 52 1.69 4.98 0.08
N GLY A 53 1.98 5.62 -1.05
CA GLY A 53 1.50 6.95 -1.41
C GLY A 53 2.58 8.03 -1.32
N TYR A 54 2.13 9.28 -1.19
CA TYR A 54 2.97 10.47 -1.09
C TYR A 54 2.64 11.25 0.18
N ASN A 55 3.64 11.47 1.05
CA ASN A 55 3.43 12.06 2.36
C ASN A 55 3.54 13.59 2.41
N GLY A 56 3.67 14.25 1.25
CA GLY A 56 3.91 15.69 1.16
C GLY A 56 5.37 16.05 0.91
N PHE A 57 6.30 15.12 1.14
CA PHE A 57 7.73 15.31 0.89
C PHE A 57 8.26 14.27 -0.09
N THR A 58 8.00 12.99 0.19
CA THR A 58 8.47 11.85 -0.61
C THR A 58 7.36 10.85 -0.88
N THR A 59 7.59 10.01 -1.87
CA THR A 59 6.87 8.73 -1.97
C THR A 59 7.26 7.87 -0.77
N THR A 60 6.30 7.16 -0.21
CA THR A 60 6.50 6.29 0.95
C THR A 60 6.22 4.84 0.59
N PHE A 61 7.00 3.94 1.18
CA PHE A 61 6.76 2.49 1.20
C PHE A 61 5.92 2.04 2.41
N ASN A 62 5.58 2.97 3.33
CA ASN A 62 4.97 2.61 4.60
C ASN A 62 3.55 2.09 4.45
N VAL A 63 3.22 1.11 5.29
CA VAL A 63 1.89 0.51 5.35
C VAL A 63 1.36 0.58 6.78
N GLU A 64 0.13 1.06 6.91
CA GLU A 64 -0.61 1.08 8.18
C GLU A 64 -1.99 0.44 7.96
N CYS A 65 -2.56 -0.16 9.00
CA CYS A 65 -3.92 -0.71 8.94
C CYS A 65 -4.81 -0.15 10.05
N PHE A 66 -6.09 0.00 9.74
CA PHE A 66 -7.11 0.44 10.68
C PHE A 66 -7.95 -0.76 11.13
N ASP A 67 -8.03 -0.93 12.45
CA ASP A 67 -8.91 -1.88 13.13
C ASP A 67 -10.16 -1.15 13.61
N ALA A 68 -11.30 -1.41 12.97
CA ALA A 68 -12.56 -0.76 13.30
C ALA A 68 -13.12 -1.17 14.67
N ASN A 69 -12.77 -2.36 15.18
CA ASN A 69 -13.23 -2.84 16.47
C ASN A 69 -12.48 -2.14 17.62
N ALA A 70 -11.17 -1.98 17.44
CA ALA A 70 -10.34 -1.24 18.39
C ALA A 70 -10.40 0.29 18.16
N ASN A 71 -10.94 0.72 17.00
CA ASN A 71 -10.95 2.10 16.54
C ASN A 71 -9.54 2.71 16.63
N GLU A 72 -8.56 2.08 15.99
CA GLU A 72 -7.17 2.54 15.99
C GLU A 72 -6.43 2.17 14.71
N TRP A 73 -5.42 2.97 14.38
CA TRP A 73 -4.43 2.63 13.36
C TRP A 73 -3.28 1.86 14.00
N ARG A 74 -2.70 0.90 13.26
CA ARG A 74 -1.53 0.12 13.66
C ARG A 74 -0.51 0.08 12.53
N ASP A 75 0.76 0.14 12.90
CA ASP A 75 1.86 -0.12 11.95
C ASP A 75 1.88 -1.60 11.56
N VAL A 76 2.16 -1.86 10.28
CA VAL A 76 2.31 -3.22 9.76
C VAL A 76 3.57 -3.33 8.91
N GLN A 77 3.78 -4.48 8.28
CA GLN A 77 4.94 -4.68 7.44
C GLN A 77 4.89 -3.77 6.20
N ASP A 78 5.91 -2.93 6.10
CA ASP A 78 6.16 -2.05 4.97
C ASP A 78 6.43 -2.77 3.64
N MET A 79 6.19 -2.08 2.53
CA MET A 79 6.61 -2.53 1.21
C MET A 79 8.13 -2.50 1.05
N GLY A 80 8.67 -3.33 0.16
CA GLY A 80 10.10 -3.28 -0.19
C GLY A 80 10.49 -2.17 -1.16
N THR A 81 9.54 -1.35 -1.61
CA THR A 81 9.77 -0.29 -2.60
C THR A 81 8.76 0.83 -2.40
N ASP A 82 9.22 2.07 -2.54
CA ASP A 82 8.37 3.25 -2.57
C ASP A 82 7.40 3.22 -3.75
N ARG A 83 6.11 3.38 -3.48
CA ARG A 83 5.08 3.40 -4.52
C ARG A 83 4.06 4.49 -4.23
N SER A 84 3.72 5.28 -5.24
CA SER A 84 2.57 6.20 -5.24
C SER A 84 1.77 6.01 -6.53
N ALA A 85 0.54 6.55 -6.56
CA ALA A 85 -0.42 6.36 -7.64
C ALA A 85 -0.71 4.87 -7.93
N LEU A 86 -0.75 4.07 -6.85
CA LEU A 86 -1.02 2.64 -6.92
C LEU A 86 -2.50 2.32 -6.72
N SER A 87 -2.90 1.12 -7.14
CA SER A 87 -4.16 0.48 -6.78
C SER A 87 -3.86 -0.83 -6.07
N CYS A 88 -4.71 -1.22 -5.12
CA CYS A 88 -4.61 -2.48 -4.41
C CYS A 88 -5.80 -3.39 -4.76
N CYS A 89 -5.53 -4.68 -4.89
CA CYS A 89 -6.57 -5.71 -4.95
C CYS A 89 -6.19 -6.86 -4.02
N VAL A 90 -7.20 -7.52 -3.46
CA VAL A 90 -7.02 -8.69 -2.60
C VAL A 90 -7.37 -9.92 -3.43
N VAL A 91 -6.42 -10.84 -3.55
CA VAL A 91 -6.63 -12.10 -4.28
C VAL A 91 -6.55 -13.26 -3.30
N PRO A 92 -7.69 -13.90 -2.97
CA PRO A 92 -7.70 -15.02 -2.03
C PRO A 92 -7.11 -16.28 -2.68
N GLY A 93 -6.47 -17.13 -1.86
CA GLY A 93 -6.08 -18.49 -2.28
C GLY A 93 -4.96 -18.58 -3.32
N LEU A 94 -4.19 -17.51 -3.55
CA LEU A 94 -3.06 -17.52 -4.48
C LEU A 94 -1.90 -18.35 -3.91
N ARG A 95 -1.85 -19.64 -4.25
CA ARG A 95 -0.79 -20.57 -3.78
C ARG A 95 0.62 -20.12 -4.16
N ASN A 96 0.75 -19.31 -5.23
CA ASN A 96 2.00 -18.80 -5.76
C ASN A 96 2.17 -17.28 -5.57
N ALA A 97 1.56 -16.68 -4.54
CA ALA A 97 1.73 -15.26 -4.23
C ALA A 97 3.20 -14.82 -4.13
N ARG A 98 4.11 -15.73 -3.73
CA ARG A 98 5.56 -15.50 -3.66
C ARG A 98 6.20 -15.30 -5.03
N ASP A 99 5.64 -15.87 -6.10
CA ASP A 99 6.18 -15.76 -7.46
C ASP A 99 5.88 -14.38 -8.07
N TYR A 100 4.82 -13.71 -7.58
CA TYR A 100 4.43 -12.36 -7.98
C TYR A 100 4.90 -11.27 -7.02
N ALA A 101 5.34 -11.65 -5.82
CA ALA A 101 6.00 -10.73 -4.92
C ALA A 101 7.39 -10.42 -5.48
N VAL A 102 7.70 -9.14 -5.69
CA VAL A 102 9.05 -8.72 -6.07
C VAL A 102 10.02 -9.34 -5.06
N PRO A 103 11.00 -10.16 -5.49
CA PRO A 103 11.97 -10.75 -4.59
C PRO A 103 12.61 -9.62 -3.79
N ARG A 104 12.56 -9.69 -2.46
CA ARG A 104 13.25 -8.72 -1.61
C ARG A 104 14.75 -8.93 -1.82
N GLY A 105 15.33 -8.18 -2.76
CA GLY A 105 16.75 -8.22 -3.03
C GLY A 105 17.51 -7.73 -1.81
N ASN A 106 18.34 -8.61 -1.24
CA ASN A 106 19.35 -8.22 -0.28
C ASN A 106 20.31 -7.24 -0.99
N PRO A 107 20.70 -6.09 -0.42
CA PRO A 107 21.63 -5.15 -1.09
C PRO A 107 23.07 -5.66 -1.30
N GLN A 108 23.34 -6.94 -1.14
CA GLN A 108 24.64 -7.54 -1.44
C GLN A 108 24.47 -8.94 -2.03
N GLY A 109 25.00 -9.12 -3.23
CA GLY A 109 25.31 -10.44 -3.79
C GLY A 109 25.00 -10.55 -5.28
N LYS A 110 26.03 -10.43 -6.12
CA LYS A 110 25.99 -10.82 -7.53
C LYS A 110 25.41 -12.23 -7.66
N GLN A 111 24.36 -12.39 -8.45
CA GLN A 111 23.90 -13.73 -8.87
C GLN A 111 24.83 -14.23 -9.99
N PRO A 112 25.39 -15.45 -9.90
CA PRO A 112 26.22 -16.00 -10.97
C PRO A 112 25.36 -16.36 -12.19
N ALA A 113 25.93 -16.18 -13.39
CA ALA A 113 25.27 -16.52 -14.64
C ALA A 113 24.98 -18.02 -14.74
N GLU A 114 23.74 -18.40 -15.07
CA GLU A 114 23.41 -19.79 -15.42
C GLU A 114 23.90 -20.12 -16.84
N PRO A 115 24.54 -21.30 -17.05
CA PRO A 115 24.97 -21.73 -18.36
C PRO A 115 23.82 -22.41 -19.11
N GLY A 116 23.40 -21.86 -20.26
CA GLY A 116 22.63 -22.63 -21.26
C GLY A 116 21.47 -21.98 -22.01
N GLN A 117 21.29 -20.65 -22.03
CA GLN A 117 20.28 -20.04 -22.92
C GLN A 117 20.91 -19.46 -24.20
N PRO A 118 20.37 -19.77 -25.40
CA PRO A 118 20.87 -19.22 -26.66
C PRO A 118 20.49 -17.75 -26.83
N GLU A 119 21.47 -16.92 -27.23
CA GLU A 119 21.32 -15.50 -27.53
C GLU A 119 20.33 -15.27 -28.70
N LEU A 120 19.19 -14.65 -28.42
CA LEU A 120 18.32 -14.08 -29.44
C LEU A 120 18.85 -12.69 -29.82
N PHE A 121 19.59 -12.63 -30.93
CA PHE A 121 20.00 -11.38 -31.56
C PHE A 121 18.77 -10.57 -32.00
N LEU A 122 18.65 -9.33 -31.54
CA LEU A 122 17.81 -8.32 -32.19
C LEU A 122 18.64 -7.54 -33.23
N PRO A 123 18.14 -7.31 -34.45
CA PRO A 123 18.87 -6.59 -35.49
C PRO A 123 18.97 -5.09 -35.20
N LYS A 124 20.01 -4.48 -35.79
CA LYS A 124 20.50 -3.10 -35.57
C LYS A 124 19.50 -2.01 -35.93
#